data_AF-A0A1G2Y430-F1
#
_entry.id   AF-A0A1G2Y430-F1
#
_cell.length_a   1.000
_cell.length_b   1.000
_cell.length_c   1.000
_cell.angle_alpha   90.00
_cell.angle_beta   90.00
_cell.angle_gamma   90.00
#
_symmetry.space_group_name_H-M   'P 1'
#
loop_
_entity.id
_entity.type
_entity.pdbx_description
1 polymer ?
#
loop_
_entity_poly.entity_id
_entity_poly.type
_entity_poly.pdbx_seq_one_letter_code
_entity_poly.pdbx_strand_id
1 'polypeptide(L)'
;MYKGLLTVVLTLAVGFGMIFVSGCETKAQTGAGVGALAGAGLGAIIGHQSGNAGLGALIGGAAGAGGGYLIGNEGDKKDAKKETQAQLNAVRDEANTVVINVTNSNGSITPVILRRSGNVYIGPKGEQYTTLPTAENLKPIYGI
;
A
#
# COMPACT_ATOMS: atom_id res chain seq x y z
N MET A 1 -1.60 47.40 1.58
CA MET A 1 -2.10 46.23 0.83
C MET A 1 -1.05 45.13 0.65
N TYR A 2 0.25 45.44 0.55
CA TYR A 2 1.35 44.47 0.44
C TYR A 2 1.67 43.70 1.74
N LYS A 3 1.41 44.27 2.93
CA LYS A 3 1.66 43.59 4.21
C LYS A 3 0.85 42.28 4.35
N GLY A 4 -0.43 42.27 3.98
CA GLY A 4 -1.28 41.07 4.06
C GLY A 4 -0.95 40.01 3.01
N LEU A 5 -0.59 40.44 1.80
CA LEU A 5 -0.12 39.55 0.73
C LEU A 5 1.19 38.85 1.12
N LEU A 6 2.11 39.58 1.77
CA LEU A 6 3.39 39.04 2.25
C LEU A 6 3.19 38.00 3.36
N THR A 7 2.23 38.21 4.27
CA THR A 7 1.90 37.24 5.34
C THR A 7 1.29 35.96 4.79
N VAL A 8 0.43 36.04 3.76
CA VAL A 8 -0.17 34.89 3.07
C VAL A 8 0.88 34.08 2.31
N VAL A 9 1.81 34.73 1.62
CA VAL A 9 2.90 34.07 0.90
C VAL A 9 3.89 33.40 1.86
N LEU A 10 4.19 34.03 3.01
CA LEU A 10 5.08 33.48 4.03
C LEU A 10 4.45 32.25 4.74
N THR A 11 3.14 32.25 4.95
CA THR A 11 2.41 31.09 5.52
C THR A 11 2.28 29.93 4.53
N LEU A 12 2.08 30.21 3.24
CA LEU A 12 2.12 29.20 2.17
C LEU A 12 3.51 28.55 2.02
N ALA A 13 4.58 29.33 2.17
CA ALA A 13 5.96 28.83 2.05
C ALA A 13 6.38 27.93 3.23
N VAL A 14 5.94 28.22 4.45
CA VAL A 14 6.22 27.39 5.64
C VAL A 14 5.36 26.10 5.65
N GLY A 15 4.13 26.16 5.11
CA GLY A 15 3.25 24.99 5.00
C GLY A 15 3.76 23.89 4.08
N PHE A 16 4.60 24.21 3.11
CA PHE A 16 5.19 23.23 2.19
C PHE A 16 6.33 22.41 2.82
N GLY A 17 6.92 22.86 3.94
CA GLY A 17 8.10 22.25 4.56
C GLY A 17 7.83 21.14 5.58
N MET A 18 6.60 21.02 6.12
CA MET A 18 6.28 20.09 7.22
C MET A 18 5.61 18.78 6.79
N ILE A 19 5.45 18.52 5.49
CA ILE A 19 4.75 17.32 4.98
C ILE A 19 5.58 16.03 5.16
N PHE A 20 6.83 16.12 5.61
CA PHE A 20 7.76 14.98 5.73
C PHE A 20 7.90 14.40 7.15
N VAL A 21 6.85 14.42 7.98
CA VAL A 21 6.81 13.57 9.19
C VAL A 21 6.31 12.17 8.80
N SER A 22 7.15 11.43 8.08
CA SER A 22 7.00 9.99 7.89
C SER A 22 7.57 9.27 9.11
N GLY A 23 6.93 9.48 10.27
CA GLY A 23 7.03 8.56 11.41
C GLY A 23 6.12 7.36 11.16
N CYS A 24 6.29 6.28 11.91
CA CYS A 24 5.46 5.07 11.84
C CYS A 24 4.03 5.36 12.35
N GLU A 25 3.28 6.16 11.60
CA GLU A 25 1.98 6.71 12.00
C GLU A 25 0.87 6.09 11.15
N THR A 26 -0.22 5.70 11.80
CA THR A 26 -1.39 5.10 11.14
C THR A 26 -2.11 6.12 10.26
N LYS A 27 -2.79 5.70 9.20
CA LYS A 27 -3.60 6.60 8.36
C LYS A 27 -4.69 7.27 9.17
N ALA A 28 -5.20 6.61 10.21
CA ALA A 28 -6.10 7.20 11.21
C ALA A 28 -5.49 8.44 11.87
N GLN A 29 -4.28 8.32 12.40
CA GLN A 29 -3.58 9.43 13.07
C GLN A 29 -3.20 10.53 12.08
N THR A 30 -2.70 10.18 10.89
CA THR A 30 -2.39 11.17 9.86
C THR A 30 -3.64 11.90 9.40
N GLY A 31 -4.74 11.18 9.16
CA GLY A 31 -6.03 11.75 8.81
C GLY A 31 -6.56 12.66 9.91
N ALA A 32 -6.45 12.25 11.17
CA ALA A 32 -6.84 13.05 12.32
C ALA A 32 -6.00 14.32 12.44
N GLY A 33 -4.67 14.23 12.33
CA GLY A 33 -3.77 15.38 12.43
C GLY A 33 -3.98 16.39 11.30
N VAL A 34 -4.02 15.92 10.05
CA VAL A 34 -4.28 16.76 8.88
C VAL A 34 -5.67 17.37 8.94
N GLY A 35 -6.68 16.57 9.30
CA GLY A 35 -8.04 17.04 9.48
C GLY A 35 -8.16 18.08 10.59
N ALA A 36 -7.45 17.89 11.71
CA ALA A 36 -7.43 18.84 12.82
C ALA A 36 -6.82 20.17 12.41
N LEU A 37 -5.66 20.16 11.75
CA LEU A 37 -4.98 21.38 11.32
C LEU A 37 -5.80 22.13 10.27
N ALA A 38 -6.32 21.42 9.26
CA ALA A 38 -7.16 22.00 8.23
C ALA A 38 -8.47 22.56 8.82
N GLY A 39 -9.13 21.77 9.67
CA GLY A 39 -10.37 22.16 10.33
C GLY A 39 -10.18 23.34 11.28
N ALA A 40 -9.08 23.39 12.03
CA ALA A 40 -8.77 24.51 12.92
C ALA A 40 -8.48 25.79 12.15
N GLY A 41 -7.74 25.70 11.03
CA GLY A 41 -7.48 26.85 10.17
C GLY A 41 -8.77 27.46 9.60
N LEU A 42 -9.63 26.62 9.02
CA LEU A 42 -10.93 27.06 8.48
C LEU A 42 -11.86 27.57 9.58
N GLY A 43 -11.93 26.86 10.70
CA GLY A 43 -12.71 27.23 11.86
C GLY A 43 -12.28 28.57 12.47
N ALA A 44 -10.98 28.86 12.51
CA ALA A 44 -10.45 30.13 12.98
C ALA A 44 -10.91 31.30 12.09
N ILE A 45 -10.86 31.13 10.76
CA ILE A 45 -11.26 32.15 9.79
C ILE A 45 -12.75 32.45 9.92
N ILE A 46 -13.60 31.42 10.00
CA ILE A 46 -15.05 31.58 10.14
C ILE A 46 -15.38 32.17 11.52
N GLY A 47 -14.79 31.63 12.59
CA GLY A 47 -14.99 32.11 13.96
C GLY A 47 -14.55 33.56 14.16
N HIS A 48 -13.53 34.01 13.43
CA HIS A 48 -13.06 35.40 13.47
C HIS A 48 -14.14 36.38 12.99
N GLN A 49 -15.02 36.00 12.05
CA GLN A 49 -16.13 36.86 11.62
C GLN A 49 -17.15 37.11 12.72
N SER A 50 -17.30 36.17 13.64
CA SER A 50 -18.19 36.26 14.80
C SER A 50 -17.47 36.70 16.08
N GLY A 51 -16.24 37.20 15.98
CA GLY A 51 -15.44 37.68 17.12
C GLY A 51 -14.81 36.57 17.98
N ASN A 52 -14.90 35.30 17.58
CA ASN A 52 -14.47 34.13 18.35
C ASN A 52 -13.60 33.18 17.52
N ALA A 53 -12.46 33.68 17.03
CA ALA A 53 -11.52 32.88 16.22
C ALA A 53 -11.02 31.63 16.95
N GLY A 54 -10.67 31.75 18.24
CA GLY A 54 -10.18 30.62 19.04
C GLY A 54 -11.22 29.51 19.22
N LEU A 55 -12.49 29.89 19.44
CA LEU A 55 -13.58 28.92 19.56
C LEU A 55 -13.86 28.23 18.22
N GLY A 56 -13.86 28.99 17.12
CA GLY A 56 -14.01 28.43 15.78
C GLY A 56 -12.87 27.46 15.43
N ALA A 57 -11.63 27.81 15.77
CA ALA A 57 -10.47 26.94 15.57
C ALA A 57 -10.57 25.64 16.36
N LEU A 58 -11.00 25.72 17.63
CA LEU A 58 -11.15 24.53 18.48
C LEU A 58 -12.24 23.59 17.95
N ILE A 59 -13.40 24.12 17.58
CA ILE A 59 -14.52 23.32 17.05
C ILE A 59 -14.15 22.71 15.71
N GLY A 60 -13.59 23.52 14.79
CA GLY A 60 -13.18 23.06 13.48
C GLY A 60 -12.07 22.01 13.58
N GLY A 61 -11.10 22.20 14.47
CA GLY A 61 -10.02 21.26 14.72
C GLY A 61 -10.54 19.94 15.30
N ALA A 62 -11.41 19.98 16.30
CA ALA A 62 -12.00 18.77 16.88
C ALA A 62 -12.85 17.99 15.86
N ALA A 63 -13.68 18.69 15.08
CA ALA A 63 -14.51 18.07 14.05
C ALA A 63 -13.66 17.47 12.91
N GLY A 64 -12.64 18.21 12.46
CA GLY A 64 -11.69 17.74 11.44
C GLY A 64 -10.85 16.56 11.91
N ALA A 65 -10.41 16.56 13.17
CA ALA A 65 -9.70 15.45 13.79
C ALA A 65 -10.56 14.19 13.83
N GLY A 66 -11.80 14.31 14.32
CA GLY A 66 -12.74 13.20 14.41
C GLY A 66 -13.09 12.63 13.04
N GLY A 67 -13.42 13.48 12.06
CA GLY A 67 -13.72 13.04 10.70
C GLY A 67 -12.52 12.37 10.02
N GLY A 68 -11.33 12.97 10.14
CA GLY A 68 -10.09 12.44 9.58
C GLY A 68 -9.67 11.10 10.19
N TYR A 69 -9.85 10.93 11.51
CA TYR A 69 -9.55 9.68 12.20
C TYR A 69 -10.39 8.50 11.69
N LEU A 70 -11.71 8.72 11.53
CA LEU A 70 -12.63 7.67 11.09
C LEU A 70 -12.29 7.17 9.68
N ILE A 71 -12.03 8.09 8.76
CA ILE A 71 -11.67 7.78 7.38
C ILE A 71 -10.32 7.05 7.33
N GLY A 72 -9.34 7.54 8.08
CA GLY A 72 -8.01 6.93 8.13
C GLY A 72 -8.01 5.52 8.72
N ASN A 73 -8.77 5.29 9.79
CA ASN A 73 -8.90 3.97 10.44
C ASN A 73 -9.48 2.90 9.50
N GLU A 74 -10.39 3.29 8.61
CA GLU A 74 -10.90 2.37 7.60
C GLU A 74 -9.88 2.09 6.48
N GLY A 75 -9.02 3.07 6.19
CA GLY A 75 -7.84 2.90 5.33
C GLY A 75 -6.87 1.87 5.89
N ASP A 76 -6.48 2.00 7.16
CA ASP A 76 -5.56 1.08 7.83
C ASP A 76 -6.08 -0.37 7.80
N LYS A 77 -7.39 -0.58 8.03
CA LYS A 77 -8.02 -1.89 7.92
C LYS A 77 -7.95 -2.48 6.51
N LYS A 78 -8.09 -1.65 5.47
CA LYS A 78 -7.99 -2.10 4.08
C LYS A 78 -6.57 -2.52 3.74
N ASP A 79 -5.58 -1.79 4.23
CA ASP A 79 -4.18 -2.11 3.99
C ASP A 79 -3.77 -3.39 4.71
N ALA A 80 -4.15 -3.55 5.98
CA ALA A 80 -3.90 -4.79 6.73
C ALA A 80 -4.53 -6.03 6.03
N LYS A 81 -5.73 -5.88 5.46
CA LYS A 81 -6.37 -6.95 4.67
C LYS A 81 -5.64 -7.25 3.38
N LYS A 82 -5.15 -6.22 2.67
CA LYS A 82 -4.37 -6.39 1.44
C LYS A 82 -3.04 -7.11 1.71
N GLU A 83 -2.35 -6.73 2.78
CA GLU A 83 -1.10 -7.39 3.18
C GLU A 83 -1.34 -8.85 3.54
N THR A 84 -2.39 -9.13 4.32
CA THR A 84 -2.79 -10.50 4.66
C THR A 84 -3.12 -11.30 3.40
N GLN A 85 -3.89 -10.72 2.47
CA GLN A 85 -4.25 -11.39 1.23
C GLN A 85 -3.03 -11.64 0.33
N ALA A 86 -2.10 -10.70 0.26
CA ALA A 86 -0.85 -10.86 -0.50
C ALA A 86 0.01 -11.99 0.08
N GLN A 87 0.13 -12.05 1.41
CA GLN A 87 0.82 -13.15 2.10
C GLN A 87 0.14 -14.50 1.84
N LEU A 88 -1.19 -14.57 1.95
CA LEU A 88 -1.95 -15.79 1.64
C LEU A 88 -1.77 -16.23 0.19
N ASN A 89 -1.75 -15.29 -0.75
CA ASN A 89 -1.51 -15.59 -2.16
C ASN A 89 -0.08 -16.11 -2.39
N ALA A 90 0.93 -15.53 -1.74
CA ALA A 90 2.31 -16.00 -1.83
C ALA A 90 2.45 -17.44 -1.30
N VAL A 91 1.83 -17.75 -0.15
CA VAL A 91 1.79 -19.12 0.40
C VAL A 91 1.04 -20.08 -0.53
N ARG A 92 -0.06 -19.61 -1.14
CA ARG A 92 -0.84 -20.38 -2.11
C ARG A 92 -0.02 -20.70 -3.37
N ASP A 93 0.77 -19.75 -3.84
CA ASP A 93 1.66 -19.93 -5.00
C ASP A 93 2.77 -20.93 -4.68
N GLU A 94 3.37 -20.86 -3.48
CA GLU A 94 4.38 -21.82 -3.03
C GLU A 94 3.81 -23.25 -2.91
N ALA A 95 2.62 -23.41 -2.31
CA ALA A 95 1.95 -24.71 -2.19
C ALA A 95 1.51 -25.31 -3.54
N ASN A 96 1.31 -24.47 -4.56
CA ASN A 96 0.94 -24.90 -5.90
C ASN A 96 2.15 -25.01 -6.84
N THR A 97 3.37 -24.82 -6.35
CA THR A 97 4.57 -24.92 -7.17
C THR A 97 5.24 -26.28 -6.96
N VAL A 98 5.60 -26.95 -8.06
CA VAL A 98 6.33 -28.22 -8.03
C VAL A 98 7.64 -28.04 -8.78
N VAL A 99 8.76 -28.37 -8.14
CA VAL A 99 10.09 -28.31 -8.75
C VAL A 99 10.49 -29.70 -9.19
N ILE A 100 10.88 -29.83 -10.46
CA ILE A 100 11.37 -31.08 -11.03
C ILE A 100 12.79 -30.85 -11.54
N ASN A 101 13.71 -31.68 -11.04
CA ASN A 101 15.12 -31.60 -11.40
C ASN A 101 15.38 -32.46 -12.63
N VAL A 102 15.81 -31.83 -13.74
CA VAL A 102 16.15 -32.51 -14.99
C VAL A 102 17.66 -32.71 -15.06
N THR A 103 18.12 -33.96 -15.12
CA THR A 103 19.55 -34.28 -15.26
C THR A 103 19.96 -34.39 -16.72
N ASN A 104 20.93 -33.55 -17.10
CA ASN A 104 21.48 -33.44 -18.45
C ASN A 104 22.52 -34.53 -18.73
N SER A 105 22.83 -34.74 -20.01
CA SER A 105 23.78 -35.78 -20.44
C SER A 105 25.22 -35.50 -19.98
N ASN A 106 25.54 -34.23 -19.69
CA ASN A 106 26.81 -33.80 -19.10
C ASN A 106 26.84 -33.87 -17.56
N GLY A 107 25.78 -34.39 -16.92
CA GLY A 107 25.63 -34.48 -15.47
C GLY A 107 25.13 -33.20 -14.78
N SER A 108 24.94 -32.08 -15.50
CA SER A 108 24.36 -30.85 -14.95
C SER A 108 22.86 -31.01 -14.66
N ILE A 109 22.32 -30.26 -13.69
CA ILE A 109 20.91 -30.31 -13.29
C ILE A 109 20.21 -28.98 -13.64
N THR A 110 19.13 -29.06 -14.40
CA THR A 110 18.24 -27.93 -14.70
C THR A 110 16.97 -28.02 -13.84
N PRO A 111 16.74 -27.11 -12.87
CA PRO A 111 15.50 -27.09 -12.11
C PRO A 111 14.36 -26.48 -12.95
N VAL A 112 13.27 -27.23 -13.11
CA VAL A 112 12.07 -26.78 -13.81
C VAL A 112 10.95 -26.54 -12.80
N ILE A 113 10.47 -25.31 -12.75
CA ILE A 113 9.44 -24.87 -11.81
C ILE A 113 8.09 -24.93 -12.52
N LEU A 114 7.21 -25.82 -12.06
CA LEU A 114 5.85 -25.98 -12.58
C LEU A 114 4.86 -25.35 -11.62
N ARG A 115 3.98 -24.49 -12.13
CA ARG A 115 2.89 -23.88 -11.35
C ARG A 115 1.60 -24.64 -11.60
N ARG A 116 1.01 -25.20 -10.56
CA ARG A 116 -0.29 -25.87 -10.58
C ARG A 116 -1.40 -24.83 -10.61
N SER A 117 -2.20 -24.84 -11.67
CA SER A 117 -3.40 -24.03 -11.82
C SER A 117 -4.61 -24.96 -11.97
N GLY A 118 -5.31 -25.21 -10.86
CA GLY A 118 -6.41 -26.17 -10.80
C GLY A 118 -5.94 -27.62 -11.05
N ASN A 119 -6.34 -28.18 -12.20
CA ASN A 119 -6.04 -29.55 -12.62
C ASN A 119 -4.82 -29.66 -13.57
N VAL A 120 -4.24 -28.54 -14.00
CA VAL A 120 -3.08 -28.54 -14.91
C VAL A 120 -1.83 -27.97 -14.24
N TYR A 121 -0.67 -28.41 -14.69
CA TYR A 121 0.65 -27.89 -14.32
C TYR A 121 1.17 -27.05 -15.49
N ILE A 122 1.57 -25.82 -15.22
CA ILE A 122 2.05 -24.85 -16.21
C ILE A 122 3.54 -24.67 -16.03
N GLY A 123 4.32 -24.91 -17.07
CA GLY A 123 5.78 -24.75 -17.03
C GLY A 123 6.29 -23.37 -17.49
N PRO A 124 7.59 -23.11 -17.34
CA PRO A 124 8.20 -21.81 -17.62
C PRO A 124 8.04 -21.28 -19.05
N LYS A 125 7.90 -22.15 -20.07
CA LYS A 125 7.67 -21.75 -21.47
C LYS A 125 6.19 -21.68 -21.83
N GLY A 126 5.28 -21.81 -20.85
CA GLY A 126 3.83 -21.74 -21.04
C GLY A 126 3.19 -23.08 -21.42
N GLU A 127 3.94 -24.17 -21.47
CA GLU A 127 3.40 -25.50 -21.69
C GLU A 127 2.52 -25.95 -20.52
N GLN A 128 1.50 -26.75 -20.84
CA GLN A 128 0.53 -27.23 -19.87
C GLN A 128 0.52 -28.75 -19.84
N TYR A 129 0.55 -29.31 -18.63
CA TYR A 129 0.50 -30.74 -18.38
C TYR A 129 -0.75 -31.07 -17.56
N THR A 130 -1.58 -31.97 -18.06
CA THR A 130 -2.79 -32.44 -17.36
C THR A 130 -2.48 -33.38 -16.19
N THR A 131 -1.27 -33.94 -16.17
CA THR A 131 -0.73 -34.79 -15.11
C THR A 131 0.67 -34.30 -14.77
N LEU A 132 1.15 -34.54 -13.55
CA LEU A 132 2.51 -34.15 -13.15
C LEU A 132 3.53 -34.80 -14.09
N PRO A 133 4.32 -34.03 -14.86
CA PRO A 133 5.29 -34.59 -15.80
C PRO A 133 6.51 -35.16 -15.06
N THR A 134 7.22 -36.10 -15.67
CA THR A 134 8.48 -36.63 -15.15
C THR A 134 9.67 -35.82 -15.68
N ALA A 135 10.86 -35.98 -15.07
CA ALA A 135 12.09 -35.36 -15.56
C ALA A 135 12.40 -35.72 -17.02
N GLU A 136 12.06 -36.94 -17.46
CA GLU A 136 12.23 -37.40 -18.84
C GLU A 136 11.32 -36.67 -19.83
N ASN A 137 10.08 -36.35 -19.43
CA ASN A 137 9.15 -35.57 -20.26
C ASN A 137 9.60 -34.11 -20.41
N LEU A 138 10.34 -33.59 -19.42
CA LEU A 138 10.86 -32.22 -19.41
C LEU A 138 12.22 -32.10 -20.12
N LYS A 139 13.00 -33.19 -20.17
CA LYS A 139 14.35 -33.20 -20.76
C LYS A 139 14.43 -32.76 -22.23
N PRO A 140 13.51 -33.11 -23.13
CA PRO A 140 13.56 -32.63 -24.52
C PRO A 140 13.39 -31.11 -24.67
N ILE A 141 12.78 -30.45 -23.67
CA ILE A 141 12.44 -29.03 -23.72
C ILE A 141 13.45 -28.19 -22.93
N TYR A 142 13.87 -28.68 -21.75
CA TYR A 142 14.72 -27.96 -20.80
C TYR A 142 16.11 -28.56 -20.63
N GLY A 143 16.35 -29.73 -21.22
CA GLY A 143 17.66 -30.37 -21.20
C GLY A 143 18.63 -29.66 -22.14
N ILE A 144 19.90 -29.67 -21.75
CA ILE A 144 21.03 -29.10 -22.49
C ILE A 144 22.15 -30.12 -22.67
#